data_AF-I4ISY2-F1
#
_entry.id   AF-I4ISY2-F1
#
_cell.length_a   1.000
_cell.length_b   1.000
_cell.length_c   1.000
_cell.angle_alpha   90.00
_cell.angle_beta   90.00
_cell.angle_gamma   90.00
#
_symmetry.space_group_name_H-M   'P 1'
#
loop_
_entity.id
_entity.type
_entity.pdbx_description
1 polymer ?
#
loop_
_entity_poly.entity_id
_entity_poly.type
_entity_poly.pdbx_seq_one_letter_code
_entity_poly.pdbx_strand_id
1 'polypeptide(L)' 'MYTMRTQRERLWIKYDIEKIGVREFRSELPKYIYGETPVEVLRHGHTVGFYFPVKQGSKSADIAALQAVAA' A
#
# COMPACT_ATOMS: atom_id res chain seq x y z
N MET A 1 31.17 4.30 14.69
CA MET A 1 30.20 5.29 14.18
C MET A 1 29.82 4.86 12.77
N TYR A 2 28.73 4.10 12.62
CA TYR A 2 28.25 3.66 11.31
C TYR A 2 26.75 3.98 11.22
N THR A 3 26.38 4.65 10.15
CA THR A 3 25.15 5.44 10.05
C THR A 3 23.97 4.54 9.68
N MET A 4 22.85 4.70 10.38
CA MET A 4 21.57 4.07 10.05
C MET A 4 21.05 4.66 8.74
N ARG A 5 21.44 4.09 7.59
CA ARG A 5 20.79 4.36 6.31
C ARG A 5 19.83 3.22 5.96
N THR A 6 18.55 3.58 6.01
CA THR A 6 17.48 3.08 5.13
C THR A 6 16.90 1.69 5.38
N GLN A 7 16.25 1.51 6.53
CA GLN A 7 15.20 0.48 6.70
C GLN A 7 13.98 0.67 5.75
N ARG A 8 13.89 1.79 5.01
CA ARG A 8 12.79 2.11 4.09
C ARG A 8 12.86 1.44 2.71
N GLU A 9 14.04 1.00 2.26
CA GLU A 9 14.16 0.32 0.96
C GLU A 9 13.78 -1.17 1.02
N ARG A 10 13.82 -1.77 2.23
CA ARG A 10 13.54 -3.20 2.44
C ARG A 10 12.03 -3.54 2.53
N LEU A 11 11.14 -2.55 2.56
CA LEU A 11 9.69 -2.79 2.68
C LEU A 11 8.99 -3.02 1.34
N TRP A 12 9.56 -2.54 0.23
CA TRP A 12 8.96 -2.62 -1.11
C TRP A 12 9.14 -3.99 -1.76
N ILE A 13 10.14 -4.77 -1.33
CA ILE A 13 10.38 -6.13 -1.83
C ILE A 13 9.29 -7.10 -1.33
N LYS A 14 8.49 -6.74 -0.32
CA LYS A 14 7.48 -7.62 0.26
C LYS A 14 6.08 -7.50 -0.38
N TYR A 15 5.78 -6.42 -1.10
CA TYR A 15 4.48 -6.22 -1.72
C TYR A 15 4.62 -6.23 -3.24
N ASP A 16 4.21 -7.33 -3.86
CA ASP A 16 3.97 -7.38 -5.30
C ASP A 16 2.90 -6.33 -5.65
N ILE A 17 3.10 -5.57 -6.73
CA ILE A 17 2.16 -4.52 -7.16
C ILE A 17 1.46 -5.01 -8.41
N GLU A 18 0.16 -5.22 -8.32
CA GLU A 18 -0.65 -5.70 -9.44
C GLU A 18 -0.92 -4.54 -10.42
N LYS A 19 -0.68 -4.75 -11.72
CA LYS A 19 -0.89 -3.73 -12.76
C LYS A 19 -2.17 -4.03 -13.53
N ILE A 20 -3.14 -3.11 -13.48
CA ILE A 20 -4.43 -3.30 -14.13
C ILE A 20 -4.89 -2.06 -14.90
N GLY A 21 -5.85 -2.24 -15.80
CA GLY A 21 -6.47 -1.12 -16.51
C GLY A 21 -7.50 -0.37 -15.66
N VAL A 22 -7.64 0.94 -15.88
CA VAL A 22 -8.64 1.79 -15.19
C VAL A 22 -10.09 1.33 -15.37
N ARG A 23 -10.38 0.61 -16.47
CA ARG A 23 -11.71 0.02 -16.71
C ARG A 23 -11.97 -1.16 -15.79
N GLU A 24 -10.99 -2.04 -15.65
CA GLU A 24 -11.04 -3.22 -14.78
C GLU A 24 -11.09 -2.82 -13.31
N PHE A 25 -10.24 -1.86 -12.90
CA PHE A 25 -10.24 -1.34 -11.55
C PHE A 25 -11.61 -0.83 -11.11
N ARG A 26 -12.34 -0.16 -12.02
CA ARG A 26 -13.70 0.34 -11.76
C ARG A 26 -14.75 -0.76 -11.74
N SER A 27 -14.68 -1.75 -12.64
CA SER A 27 -15.68 -2.82 -12.71
C SER A 27 -15.54 -3.84 -11.59
N GLU A 28 -14.30 -4.08 -11.14
CA GLU A 28 -13.97 -5.07 -10.11
C GLU A 28 -13.54 -4.41 -8.79
N LEU A 29 -13.98 -3.17 -8.53
CA LEU A 29 -13.58 -2.42 -7.34
C LEU A 29 -13.70 -3.21 -6.01
N PRO A 30 -14.77 -4.02 -5.77
CA PRO A 30 -14.86 -4.83 -4.56
C PRO A 30 -13.67 -5.79 -4.37
N LYS A 31 -13.15 -6.42 -5.45
CA LYS A 31 -12.01 -7.34 -5.40
C LYS A 31 -10.77 -6.66 -4.80
N TYR A 32 -10.51 -5.42 -5.20
CA TYR A 32 -9.35 -4.68 -4.76
C TYR A 32 -9.51 -4.07 -3.36
N ILE A 33 -10.73 -3.63 -3.00
CA ILE A 33 -10.99 -3.06 -1.67
C ILE A 33 -10.86 -4.09 -0.54
N TYR A 34 -11.21 -5.35 -0.81
CA TYR A 34 -11.04 -6.45 0.15
C TYR A 34 -9.71 -7.20 0.01
N GLY A 35 -8.88 -6.84 -0.97
CA GLY A 35 -7.55 -7.41 -1.17
C GLY A 35 -6.49 -6.78 -0.26
N GLU A 36 -5.33 -7.42 -0.17
CA GLU A 36 -4.17 -6.89 0.57
C GLU A 36 -3.07 -6.35 -0.35
N THR A 37 -3.22 -6.56 -1.67
CA THR A 37 -2.21 -6.24 -2.67
C THR A 37 -2.40 -4.81 -3.18
N PRO A 38 -1.35 -3.97 -3.17
CA PRO A 38 -1.38 -2.68 -3.84
C PRO A 38 -1.58 -2.82 -5.35
N VAL A 39 -2.26 -1.85 -5.95
CA VAL A 39 -2.61 -1.86 -7.36
C VAL A 39 -2.08 -0.61 -8.06
N GLU A 40 -1.34 -0.80 -9.16
CA GLU A 40 -0.99 0.24 -10.13
C GLU A 40 -2.09 0.30 -11.21
N VAL A 41 -2.76 1.45 -11.32
CA VAL A 41 -3.85 1.67 -12.27
C VAL A 41 -3.33 2.35 -13.52
N LEU A 42 -3.56 1.71 -14.67
CA LEU A 42 -3.08 2.13 -15.99
C LEU A 42 -4.23 2.64 -16.88
N ARG A 43 -3.98 3.66 -17.69
CA ARG A 43 -4.84 4.12 -18.80
C ARG A 43 -4.01 4.17 -20.07
N HIS A 44 -4.43 3.43 -21.10
CA HIS A 44 -3.66 3.28 -22.34
C HIS A 44 -2.17 2.94 -22.09
N GLY A 45 -1.92 2.03 -21.13
CA GLY A 45 -0.56 1.63 -20.74
C GLY A 45 0.20 2.61 -19.83
N HIS A 46 -0.36 3.78 -19.51
CA HIS A 46 0.29 4.79 -18.66
C HIS A 46 -0.31 4.81 -17.27
N THR A 47 0.52 4.90 -16.24
CA THR A 47 0.07 4.96 -14.85
C THR A 47 -0.71 6.24 -14.58
N VAL A 48 -1.95 6.07 -14.13
CA VAL A 48 -2.85 7.17 -13.75
C VAL A 48 -3.05 7.27 -12.24
N GLY A 49 -2.67 6.24 -11.48
CA GLY A 49 -2.75 6.27 -10.03
C GLY A 49 -2.40 4.94 -9.39
N PHE A 50 -2.38 4.95 -8.05
CA PHE A 50 -2.15 3.76 -7.23
C PHE A 50 -3.27 3.63 -6.21
N TYR A 51 -3.66 2.40 -5.93
CA TYR A 51 -4.56 2.06 -4.84
C TYR A 51 -3.81 1.21 -3.82
N PHE A 52 -3.84 1.65 -2.56
CA PHE A 52 -3.23 0.93 -1.44
C PHE A 52 -4.34 0.54 -0.46
N PRO A 53 -4.69 -0.77 -0.37
CA PRO A 53 -5.66 -1.20 0.61
C PRO A 53 -5.11 -1.01 2.02
N VAL A 54 -5.89 -0.36 2.89
CA VAL A 54 -5.54 -0.20 4.30
C VAL A 54 -6.04 -1.44 5.04
N LYS A 55 -5.14 -2.21 5.64
CA LYS A 55 -5.53 -3.38 6.45
C LYS A 55 -6.44 -2.93 7.60
N GLN A 56 -7.68 -3.41 7.61
CA GLN A 56 -8.59 -3.23 8.74
C GLN A 56 -8.03 -3.99 9.95
N GLY A 57 -7.24 -3.30 10.77
CA GLY A 57 -6.54 -3.88 11.92
C GLY A 57 -5.26 -3.16 12.31
N SER A 58 -4.62 -2.40 11.41
CA SER A 58 -3.40 -1.64 11.77
C SER A 58 -3.73 -0.41 12.59
N LYS A 59 -4.94 0.16 12.47
CA LYS A 59 -5.29 1.43 13.12
C LYS A 59 -5.11 1.41 14.64
N SER A 60 -5.38 0.29 15.31
CA SER A 60 -5.17 0.16 16.76
C SER A 60 -3.68 0.03 17.12
N ALA A 61 -2.90 -0.72 16.34
CA ALA A 61 -1.46 -0.85 16.52
C ALA A 61 -0.73 0.48 16.22
N ASP A 62 -1.18 1.20 15.19
CA ASP A 62 -0.66 2.50 14.78
C ASP A 62 -0.96 3.58 15.84
N ILE A 63 -2.18 3.58 16.41
CA ILE A 63 -2.55 4.46 17.53
C ILE A 63 -1.74 4.13 18.78
N ALA A 64 -1.58 2.85 19.12
CA ALA A 64 -0.80 2.42 20.29
C ALA A 64 0.68 2.81 20.15
N ALA A 65 1.26 2.66 18.95
CA ALA A 65 2.63 3.08 18.67
C ALA A 65 2.80 4.60 18.77
N LEU A 66 1.80 5.39 18.35
CA LEU A 66 1.82 6.85 18.51
C LEU A 66 1.73 7.28 19.98
N GLN A 67 0.90 6.63 20.78
CA GLN A 67 0.76 6.93 22.22
C GLN A 67 2.02 6.59 23.03
N ALA A 68 2.72 5.50 22.68
CA ALA A 68 3.92 5.06 23.39
C ALA A 68 5.13 6.00 23.23
N VAL A 69 5.15 6.85 22.20
CA VAL A 69 6.25 7.82 21.96
C VAL A 69 5.89 9.23 22.45
N ALA A 70 4.60 9.47 22.73
CA ALA A 70 4.11 10.73 23.28
C ALA A 70 4.14 10.78 24.82
N ALA A 71 4.54 9.69 25.48
CA ALA A 71 4.78 9.58 26.92
C ALA A 71 6.28 9.64 27.23
#